data_AF-A0A7W8QMZ1-F1
#
_entry.id   AF-A0A7W8QMZ1-F1
#
_cell.length_a   1.000
_cell.length_b   1.000
_cell.length_c   1.000
_cell.angle_alpha   90.00
_cell.angle_beta   90.00
_cell.angle_gamma   90.00
#
_symmetry.space_group_name_H-M   'P 1'
#
loop_
_entity.id
_entity.type
_entity.pdbx_description
1 polymer ?
#
loop_
_entity_poly.entity_id
_entity_poly.type
_entity_poly.pdbx_seq_one_letter_code
_entity_poly.pdbx_strand_id
1 'polypeptide(L)'
;MLATLLQIQPPIVALMLLLGAAAKAADRSAAGQGPASLLPRSLHRPFQVLAVAAEALLAVALLVLGGPLGDLARGAAAVLFAASAAALVVVRRRDPGMGCGCFGGLSTTPVGWRSIGRAGLLAAASAASIGAAGTGTAVLADPTWAAAGLAAVELGAILALSPELNEAVARVARREPCEVRPVPVRRTMNRLRASDVWRSVPATLDSEKPQPVDVWRNGCWRLFRFDGRRYGRPVHVVFAVELHGRDPQVRAAVIDIGNGATLAVLGEIADDGSTPLPRNRNGVPQPTNTVLPRTPRRFPGRNIPSARRSRDRIADTGSGPGQPN
;
A
#
# COMPACT_ATOMS: atom_id res chain seq x y z
N MET A 1 -0.80 -16.89 -43.32
CA MET A 1 -1.02 -17.08 -41.87
C MET A 1 0.27 -16.89 -41.06
N LEU A 2 1.34 -17.68 -41.28
CA LEU A 2 2.59 -17.50 -40.51
C LEU A 2 3.20 -16.10 -40.65
N ALA A 3 3.35 -15.58 -41.88
CA ALA A 3 3.87 -14.22 -42.10
C ALA A 3 3.03 -13.13 -41.42
N THR A 4 1.70 -13.26 -41.45
CA THR A 4 0.76 -12.38 -40.76
C THR A 4 0.93 -12.45 -39.23
N LEU A 5 1.20 -13.65 -38.70
CA LEU A 5 1.49 -13.87 -37.28
C LEU A 5 2.81 -13.23 -36.88
N LEU A 6 3.86 -13.30 -37.71
CA LEU A 6 5.14 -12.66 -37.41
C LEU A 6 5.07 -11.12 -37.46
N GLN A 7 4.28 -10.59 -38.39
CA GLN A 7 4.09 -9.14 -38.55
C GLN A 7 3.30 -8.51 -37.41
N ILE A 8 2.41 -9.24 -36.75
CA ILE A 8 1.60 -8.71 -35.66
C ILE A 8 2.32 -8.67 -34.30
N GLN A 9 3.45 -9.36 -34.18
CA GLN A 9 4.20 -9.45 -32.94
C GLN A 9 4.77 -8.11 -32.45
N PRO A 10 5.45 -7.30 -33.29
CA PRO A 10 6.05 -6.04 -32.84
C PRO A 10 5.08 -5.08 -32.14
N PRO A 11 3.85 -4.80 -32.64
CA PRO A 11 2.93 -3.90 -31.93
C PRO A 11 2.39 -4.49 -30.62
N ILE A 12 2.18 -5.81 -30.53
CA ILE A 12 1.72 -6.46 -29.28
C ILE A 12 2.82 -6.39 -28.22
N VAL A 13 4.06 -6.73 -28.60
CA VAL A 13 5.21 -6.65 -27.70
C VAL A 13 5.48 -5.20 -27.28
N ALA A 14 5.40 -4.24 -28.20
CA ALA A 14 5.53 -2.83 -27.89
C ALA A 14 4.44 -2.35 -26.91
N LEU A 15 3.18 -2.76 -27.10
CA LEU A 15 2.09 -2.46 -26.18
C LEU A 15 2.37 -3.00 -24.77
N MET A 16 2.86 -4.23 -24.66
CA MET A 16 3.21 -4.82 -23.37
C MET A 16 4.37 -4.08 -22.69
N LEU A 17 5.39 -3.68 -23.44
CA LEU A 17 6.51 -2.87 -22.93
C LEU A 17 6.04 -1.48 -22.47
N LEU A 18 5.14 -0.83 -23.21
CA LEU A 18 4.57 0.47 -22.82
C LEU A 18 3.74 0.36 -21.54
N LEU A 19 2.91 -0.68 -21.42
CA LEU A 19 2.14 -0.95 -20.20
C LEU A 19 3.08 -1.23 -19.02
N GLY A 20 4.16 -2.00 -19.24
CA GLY A 20 5.21 -2.26 -18.25
C GLY A 20 5.92 -0.98 -17.80
N ALA A 21 6.29 -0.11 -18.74
CA ALA A 21 6.98 1.15 -18.47
C ALA A 21 6.07 2.12 -17.72
N ALA A 22 4.82 2.28 -18.16
CA ALA A 22 3.82 3.13 -17.50
C ALA A 22 3.53 2.66 -16.08
N ALA A 23 3.38 1.35 -15.89
CA ALA A 23 3.20 0.70 -14.60
C ALA A 23 4.37 0.98 -13.64
N LYS A 24 5.61 0.80 -14.12
CA LYS A 24 6.84 1.07 -13.33
C LYS A 24 7.06 2.56 -13.05
N ALA A 25 6.67 3.44 -13.96
CA ALA A 25 6.77 4.89 -13.77
C ALA A 25 5.71 5.42 -12.78
N ALA A 26 4.53 4.81 -12.74
CA ALA A 26 3.46 5.14 -11.80
C ALA A 26 3.76 4.67 -10.37
N ASP A 27 4.59 3.62 -10.20
CA ASP A 27 4.97 3.13 -8.88
C ASP A 27 5.94 4.07 -8.16
N ARG A 28 5.42 4.74 -7.13
CA ARG A 28 6.18 5.68 -6.27
C ARG A 28 6.76 5.01 -5.03
N SER A 29 6.58 3.70 -4.88
CA SER A 29 7.04 2.96 -3.71
C SER A 29 8.54 2.74 -3.85
N ALA A 30 9.35 3.39 -3.00
CA ALA A 30 10.81 3.20 -2.96
C ALA A 30 11.25 1.80 -2.48
N ALA A 31 10.33 0.84 -2.43
CA ALA A 31 10.60 -0.55 -2.08
C ALA A 31 10.92 -1.29 -3.37
N GLY A 32 12.18 -1.63 -3.62
CA GLY A 32 12.59 -2.47 -4.75
C GLY A 32 11.82 -3.79 -4.72
N GLN A 33 10.83 -3.93 -5.61
CA GLN A 33 10.08 -5.16 -5.81
C GLN A 33 10.67 -5.96 -6.99
N GLY A 34 10.46 -7.27 -7.00
CA GLY A 34 11.02 -8.17 -8.01
C GLY A 34 12.55 -8.22 -7.97
N PRO A 35 13.25 -8.41 -9.12
CA PRO A 35 14.70 -8.61 -9.14
C PRO A 35 15.51 -7.40 -8.63
N ALA A 36 14.91 -6.21 -8.54
CA ALA A 36 15.52 -5.04 -7.93
C ALA A 36 15.80 -5.23 -6.43
N SER A 37 15.10 -6.15 -5.75
CA SER A 37 15.36 -6.50 -4.34
C SER A 37 16.72 -7.17 -4.13
N LEU A 38 17.30 -7.75 -5.19
CA LEU A 38 18.64 -8.34 -5.19
C LEU A 38 19.74 -7.28 -5.27
N LEU A 39 19.40 -6.03 -5.57
CA LEU A 39 20.35 -4.91 -5.63
C LEU A 39 20.40 -4.16 -4.29
N PRO A 40 21.53 -3.50 -3.97
CA PRO A 40 21.62 -2.57 -2.84
C PRO A 40 20.58 -1.44 -2.94
N ARG A 41 20.07 -0.96 -1.80
CA ARG A 41 19.02 0.09 -1.74
C ARG A 41 19.37 1.36 -2.51
N SER A 42 20.64 1.74 -2.56
CA SER A 42 21.12 2.90 -3.32
C SER A 42 20.92 2.74 -4.84
N LEU A 43 20.88 1.50 -5.35
CA LEU A 43 20.71 1.22 -6.76
C LEU A 43 19.24 0.99 -7.18
N HIS A 44 18.29 0.95 -6.25
CA HIS A 44 16.88 0.70 -6.57
C HIS A 44 16.29 1.76 -7.51
N ARG A 45 16.54 3.04 -7.19
CA ARG A 45 16.11 4.19 -7.99
C ARG A 45 16.73 4.24 -9.39
N PRO A 46 18.07 4.20 -9.56
CA PRO A 46 18.66 4.25 -10.89
C PRO A 46 18.29 3.01 -11.72
N PHE A 47 18.20 1.83 -11.11
CA PHE A 47 17.75 0.62 -11.80
C PHE A 47 16.31 0.75 -12.31
N GLN A 48 15.39 1.29 -11.50
CA GLN A 48 14.00 1.51 -11.91
C GLN A 48 13.91 2.50 -13.08
N VAL A 49 14.65 3.61 -13.03
CA VAL A 49 14.68 4.60 -14.13
C VAL A 49 15.24 3.97 -15.40
N LEU A 50 16.33 3.22 -15.29
CA LEU A 50 16.94 2.53 -16.43
C LEU A 50 15.99 1.50 -17.03
N ALA A 51 15.28 0.72 -16.21
CA ALA A 51 14.30 -0.26 -16.68
C ALA A 51 13.13 0.41 -17.42
N VAL A 52 12.58 1.50 -16.87
CA VAL A 52 11.52 2.28 -17.54
C VAL A 52 12.00 2.84 -18.88
N ALA A 53 13.20 3.44 -18.89
CA ALA A 53 13.78 3.99 -20.11
C ALA A 53 14.04 2.91 -21.16
N ALA A 54 14.61 1.76 -20.76
CA ALA A 54 14.87 0.65 -21.64
C ALA A 54 13.56 0.08 -22.25
N GLU A 55 12.53 -0.13 -21.45
CA GLU A 55 11.23 -0.63 -21.93
C GLU A 55 10.57 0.36 -22.89
N ALA A 56 10.58 1.66 -22.57
CA ALA A 56 10.01 2.69 -23.42
C ALA A 56 10.76 2.85 -24.75
N LEU A 57 12.10 2.92 -24.71
CA LEU A 57 12.93 3.03 -25.91
C LEU A 57 12.76 1.81 -26.81
N LEU A 58 12.70 0.61 -26.23
CA LEU A 58 12.54 -0.63 -26.97
C LEU A 58 11.16 -0.73 -27.61
N ALA A 59 10.11 -0.28 -26.91
CA ALA A 59 8.77 -0.20 -27.47
C ALA A 59 8.72 0.73 -28.69
N VAL A 60 9.31 1.92 -28.59
CA VAL A 60 9.39 2.88 -29.71
C VAL A 60 10.19 2.27 -30.87
N ALA A 61 11.32 1.63 -30.58
CA ALA A 61 12.16 0.98 -31.57
C ALA A 61 11.39 -0.12 -32.34
N LEU A 62 10.61 -0.96 -31.65
CA LEU A 62 9.80 -2.01 -32.26
C LEU A 62 8.68 -1.47 -33.18
N LEU A 63 8.17 -0.27 -32.88
CA LEU A 63 7.14 0.37 -33.69
C LEU A 63 7.72 1.04 -34.93
N VAL A 64 8.85 1.74 -34.78
CA VAL A 64 9.37 2.67 -35.80
C VAL A 64 10.47 2.04 -36.67
N LEU A 65 11.32 1.18 -36.12
CA LEU A 65 12.46 0.64 -36.84
C LEU A 65 12.08 -0.59 -37.68
N GLY A 66 12.61 -0.65 -38.90
CA GLY A 66 12.50 -1.78 -39.81
C GLY A 66 13.88 -2.30 -40.23
N GLY A 67 13.90 -3.38 -41.00
CA GLY A 67 15.15 -3.97 -41.49
C GLY A 67 16.09 -4.42 -40.36
N PRO A 68 17.43 -4.33 -40.55
CA PRO A 68 18.41 -4.83 -39.58
C PRO A 68 18.30 -4.19 -38.18
N LEU A 69 17.96 -2.90 -38.12
CA LEU A 69 17.77 -2.19 -36.84
C LEU A 69 16.50 -2.65 -36.12
N GLY A 70 15.43 -2.93 -36.87
CA GLY A 70 14.22 -3.54 -36.34
C GLY A 70 14.48 -4.95 -35.78
N ASP A 71 15.30 -5.75 -36.47
CA ASP A 71 15.70 -7.08 -36.00
C ASP A 71 16.56 -7.03 -34.73
N LEU A 72 17.42 -6.02 -34.62
CA LEU A 72 18.17 -5.77 -33.39
C LEU A 72 17.25 -5.41 -32.23
N ALA A 73 16.23 -4.58 -32.46
CA ALA A 73 15.22 -4.25 -31.44
C ALA A 73 14.40 -5.48 -31.01
N ARG A 74 13.99 -6.33 -31.96
CA ARG A 74 13.28 -7.60 -31.69
C ARG A 74 14.14 -8.60 -30.92
N GLY A 75 15.43 -8.69 -31.27
CA GLY A 75 16.40 -9.49 -30.54
C GLY A 75 16.62 -8.98 -29.12
N ALA A 76 16.80 -7.67 -28.94
CA ALA A 76 16.94 -7.05 -27.63
C ALA A 76 15.69 -7.26 -26.74
N ALA A 77 14.49 -7.17 -27.31
CA ALA A 77 13.25 -7.47 -26.60
C ALA A 77 13.16 -8.95 -26.21
N ALA A 78 13.53 -9.87 -27.11
CA ALA A 78 13.59 -11.30 -26.79
C ALA A 78 14.55 -11.57 -25.62
N VAL A 79 15.73 -10.96 -25.63
CA VAL A 79 16.72 -11.07 -24.54
C VAL A 79 16.17 -10.49 -23.24
N LEU A 80 15.54 -9.31 -23.28
CA LEU A 80 14.94 -8.68 -22.10
C LEU A 80 13.87 -9.57 -21.45
N PHE A 81 12.97 -10.14 -22.25
CA PHE A 81 11.93 -11.03 -21.74
C PHE A 81 12.48 -12.38 -21.27
N ALA A 82 13.47 -12.94 -21.96
CA ALA A 82 14.15 -14.15 -21.54
C ALA A 82 14.90 -13.96 -20.21
N ALA A 83 15.63 -12.84 -20.07
CA ALA A 83 16.29 -12.47 -18.82
C ALA A 83 15.28 -12.26 -17.69
N SER A 84 14.14 -11.64 -17.99
CA SER A 84 13.04 -11.50 -17.03
C SER A 84 12.46 -12.85 -16.61
N ALA A 85 12.22 -13.77 -17.55
CA ALA A 85 11.74 -15.13 -17.26
C ALA A 85 12.75 -15.90 -16.38
N ALA A 86 14.04 -15.81 -16.70
CA ALA A 86 15.10 -16.42 -15.90
C ALA A 86 15.17 -15.82 -14.48
N ALA A 87 15.09 -14.50 -14.36
CA ALA A 87 15.03 -13.82 -13.07
C ALA A 87 13.83 -14.28 -12.24
N LEU A 88 12.65 -14.44 -12.86
CA LEU A 88 11.46 -14.96 -12.19
C LEU A 88 11.62 -16.40 -11.72
N VAL A 89 12.29 -17.27 -12.51
CA VAL A 89 12.64 -18.64 -12.07
C VAL A 89 13.55 -18.60 -10.85
N VAL A 90 14.57 -17.74 -10.86
CA VAL A 90 15.52 -17.59 -9.74
C VAL A 90 14.80 -17.04 -8.49
N VAL A 91 13.98 -16.01 -8.63
CA VAL A 91 13.19 -15.45 -7.52
C VAL A 91 12.24 -16.50 -6.96
N ARG A 92 11.50 -17.23 -7.81
CA ARG A 92 10.60 -18.30 -7.37
C ARG A 92 11.31 -19.41 -6.60
N ARG A 93 12.57 -19.73 -6.95
CA ARG A 93 13.39 -20.72 -6.23
C ARG A 93 13.91 -20.21 -4.88
N ARG A 94 14.13 -18.91 -4.72
CA ARG A 94 14.67 -18.31 -3.48
C ARG A 94 13.58 -17.87 -2.50
N ASP A 95 12.52 -17.26 -3.02
CA ASP A 95 11.39 -16.76 -2.24
C ASP A 95 10.11 -16.77 -3.11
N PRO A 96 9.30 -17.83 -3.03
CA PRO A 96 8.07 -17.92 -3.81
C PRO A 96 7.01 -16.90 -3.37
N GLY A 97 7.16 -16.26 -2.21
CA GLY A 97 6.25 -15.22 -1.70
C GLY A 97 6.56 -13.82 -2.24
N MET A 98 7.67 -13.64 -2.95
CA MET A 98 8.07 -12.35 -3.51
C MET A 98 7.25 -11.99 -4.76
N GLY A 99 6.93 -10.71 -4.92
CA GLY A 99 6.21 -10.20 -6.10
C GLY A 99 7.06 -10.25 -7.38
N CYS A 100 6.41 -10.39 -8.54
CA CYS A 100 7.12 -10.56 -9.81
C CYS A 100 7.83 -9.30 -10.33
N GLY A 101 7.39 -8.10 -9.92
CA GLY A 101 8.01 -6.81 -10.28
C GLY A 101 7.95 -6.44 -11.78
N CYS A 102 7.44 -7.29 -12.66
CA CYS A 102 7.34 -7.03 -14.11
C CYS A 102 6.46 -5.82 -14.45
N PHE A 103 5.53 -5.43 -13.58
CA PHE A 103 4.70 -4.22 -13.71
C PHE A 103 4.97 -3.24 -12.55
N GLY A 104 6.19 -3.26 -11.99
CA GLY A 104 6.49 -2.53 -10.75
C GLY A 104 5.61 -3.03 -9.59
N GLY A 105 5.22 -2.12 -8.72
CA GLY A 105 4.36 -2.38 -7.55
C GLY A 105 2.91 -2.76 -7.85
N LEU A 106 2.52 -2.85 -9.13
CA LEU A 106 1.22 -3.36 -9.54
C LEU A 106 1.13 -4.89 -9.45
N SER A 107 2.25 -5.61 -9.43
CA SER A 107 2.27 -7.08 -9.33
C SER A 107 2.99 -7.52 -8.05
N THR A 108 2.35 -7.27 -6.92
CA THR A 108 2.73 -7.80 -5.60
C THR A 108 2.34 -9.27 -5.41
N THR A 109 1.63 -9.85 -6.39
CA THR A 109 1.25 -11.26 -6.37
C THR A 109 2.47 -12.18 -6.45
N PRO A 110 2.48 -13.28 -5.69
CA PRO A 110 3.58 -14.25 -5.67
C PRO A 110 3.96 -14.71 -7.08
N VAL A 111 5.26 -14.87 -7.36
CA VAL A 111 5.74 -15.32 -8.69
C VAL A 111 5.20 -16.70 -9.03
N GLY A 112 4.18 -16.75 -9.91
CA GLY A 112 3.57 -17.95 -10.45
C GLY A 112 4.30 -18.55 -11.67
N TRP A 113 4.15 -19.86 -11.92
CA TRP A 113 4.58 -20.49 -13.20
C TRP A 113 3.95 -19.81 -14.43
N ARG A 114 2.75 -19.24 -14.27
CA ARG A 114 2.06 -18.46 -15.32
C ARG A 114 2.79 -17.16 -15.68
N SER A 115 3.39 -16.48 -14.70
CA SER A 115 4.18 -15.27 -14.96
C SER A 115 5.45 -15.58 -15.74
N ILE A 116 6.09 -16.71 -15.42
CA ILE A 116 7.24 -17.23 -16.17
C ILE A 116 6.80 -17.63 -17.59
N GLY A 117 5.67 -18.33 -17.73
CA GLY A 117 5.08 -18.70 -19.02
C GLY A 117 4.79 -17.50 -19.91
N ARG A 118 4.21 -16.42 -19.37
CA ARG A 118 3.98 -15.17 -20.11
C ARG A 118 5.27 -14.51 -20.57
N ALA A 119 6.27 -14.39 -19.69
CA ALA A 119 7.56 -13.82 -20.06
C ALA A 119 8.25 -14.68 -21.14
N GLY A 120 8.15 -16.01 -21.03
CA GLY A 120 8.62 -16.94 -22.06
C GLY A 120 7.88 -16.80 -23.39
N LEU A 121 6.55 -16.64 -23.35
CA LEU A 121 5.73 -16.42 -24.54
C LEU A 121 6.13 -15.13 -25.25
N LEU A 122 6.28 -14.02 -24.52
CA LEU A 122 6.73 -12.73 -25.09
C LEU A 122 8.15 -12.80 -25.65
N ALA A 123 9.04 -13.56 -25.00
CA ALA A 123 10.38 -13.82 -25.53
C ALA A 123 10.33 -14.59 -26.85
N ALA A 124 9.52 -15.65 -26.91
CA ALA A 124 9.35 -16.46 -28.12
C ALA A 124 8.69 -15.67 -29.26
N ALA A 125 7.65 -14.90 -28.96
CA ALA A 125 6.99 -13.97 -29.87
C ALA A 125 7.97 -12.96 -30.48
N SER A 126 8.76 -12.31 -29.63
CA SER A 126 9.77 -11.34 -30.07
C SER A 126 10.85 -12.00 -30.92
N ALA A 127 11.35 -13.17 -30.52
CA ALA A 127 12.35 -13.92 -31.26
C ALA A 127 11.81 -14.41 -32.62
N ALA A 128 10.57 -14.89 -32.67
CA ALA A 128 9.93 -15.36 -33.90
C ALA A 128 9.74 -14.22 -34.90
N SER A 129 9.56 -12.98 -34.42
CA SER A 129 9.39 -11.80 -35.29
C SER A 129 10.68 -11.33 -35.97
N ILE A 130 11.85 -11.88 -35.64
CA ILE A 130 13.13 -11.53 -36.27
C ILE A 130 13.09 -11.91 -37.75
N GLY A 131 13.45 -10.96 -38.62
CA GLY A 131 13.36 -11.10 -40.06
C GLY A 131 11.96 -10.82 -40.64
N ALA A 132 10.99 -10.44 -39.81
CA ALA A 132 9.69 -9.99 -40.30
C ALA A 132 9.83 -8.66 -41.06
N ALA A 133 9.26 -8.63 -42.27
CA ALA A 133 9.23 -7.44 -43.10
C ALA A 133 8.26 -6.39 -42.55
N GLY A 134 8.68 -5.12 -42.59
CA GLY A 134 7.87 -3.97 -42.17
C GLY A 134 8.14 -3.50 -40.73
N THR A 135 7.52 -2.38 -40.39
CA THR A 135 7.56 -1.75 -39.07
C THR A 135 6.25 -2.00 -38.32
N GLY A 136 6.25 -1.91 -36.99
CA GLY A 136 5.03 -2.04 -36.20
C GLY A 136 3.97 -0.99 -36.56
N THR A 137 4.39 0.23 -36.93
CA THR A 137 3.48 1.28 -37.40
C THR A 137 2.82 0.95 -38.73
N ALA A 138 3.52 0.28 -39.65
CA ALA A 138 2.94 -0.11 -40.94
C ALA A 138 1.78 -1.10 -40.77
N VAL A 139 1.91 -2.04 -39.82
CA VAL A 139 0.87 -3.01 -39.48
C VAL A 139 -0.34 -2.35 -38.82
N LEU A 140 -0.11 -1.30 -38.02
CA LEU A 140 -1.18 -0.52 -37.40
C LEU A 140 -1.91 0.41 -38.40
N ALA A 141 -1.22 0.86 -39.44
CA ALA A 141 -1.77 1.77 -40.44
C ALA A 141 -2.71 1.07 -41.44
N ASP A 142 -2.49 -0.22 -41.70
CA ASP A 142 -3.35 -1.04 -42.58
C ASP A 142 -3.82 -2.32 -41.86
N PRO A 143 -4.77 -2.20 -40.91
CA PRO A 143 -5.22 -3.33 -40.12
C PRO A 143 -6.12 -4.26 -40.93
N THR A 144 -5.68 -5.49 -41.15
CA THR A 144 -6.53 -6.53 -41.73
C THR A 144 -7.35 -7.23 -40.63
N TRP A 145 -8.58 -7.67 -40.95
CA TRP A 145 -9.42 -8.42 -40.00
C TRP A 145 -8.76 -9.71 -39.51
N ALA A 146 -7.97 -10.37 -40.37
CA ALA A 146 -7.21 -11.56 -40.00
C ALA A 146 -6.11 -11.24 -38.98
N ALA A 147 -5.40 -10.12 -39.15
CA ALA A 147 -4.45 -9.63 -38.16
C ALA A 147 -5.18 -9.28 -36.85
N ALA A 148 -6.25 -8.49 -36.90
CA ALA A 148 -7.01 -8.11 -35.72
C ALA A 148 -7.51 -9.33 -34.91
N GLY A 149 -8.04 -10.36 -35.59
CA GLY A 149 -8.46 -11.60 -34.94
C GLY A 149 -7.31 -12.35 -34.27
N LEU A 150 -6.14 -12.40 -34.92
CA LEU A 150 -4.96 -13.06 -34.37
C LEU A 150 -4.38 -12.31 -33.17
N ALA A 151 -4.34 -10.97 -33.23
CA ALA A 151 -3.98 -10.13 -32.09
C ALA A 151 -4.96 -10.32 -30.93
N ALA A 152 -6.26 -10.41 -31.20
CA ALA A 152 -7.26 -10.64 -30.16
C ALA A 152 -7.07 -12.02 -29.49
N VAL A 153 -6.75 -13.06 -30.25
CA VAL A 153 -6.43 -14.40 -29.71
C VAL A 153 -5.16 -14.35 -28.85
N GLU A 154 -4.12 -13.66 -29.32
CA GLU A 154 -2.86 -13.53 -28.58
C GLU A 154 -3.00 -12.70 -27.31
N LEU A 155 -3.67 -11.54 -27.37
CA LEU A 155 -4.02 -10.77 -26.18
C LEU A 155 -4.89 -11.60 -25.24
N GLY A 156 -5.84 -12.37 -25.77
CA GLY A 156 -6.67 -13.31 -25.00
C GLY A 156 -5.83 -14.35 -24.26
N ALA A 157 -4.83 -14.94 -24.93
CA ALA A 157 -3.88 -15.86 -24.31
C ALA A 157 -3.06 -15.16 -23.21
N ILE A 158 -2.52 -13.97 -23.47
CA ILE A 158 -1.77 -13.17 -22.49
C ILE A 158 -2.64 -12.85 -21.26
N LEU A 159 -3.91 -12.48 -21.46
CA LEU A 159 -4.88 -12.19 -20.40
C LEU A 159 -5.27 -13.45 -19.62
N ALA A 160 -5.49 -14.59 -20.29
CA ALA A 160 -5.76 -15.88 -19.66
C ALA A 160 -4.56 -16.39 -18.85
N LEU A 161 -3.33 -16.05 -19.26
CA LEU A 161 -2.10 -16.26 -18.51
C LEU A 161 -1.91 -15.23 -17.38
N SER A 162 -2.70 -14.16 -17.35
CA SER A 162 -2.60 -13.04 -16.39
C SER A 162 -3.90 -12.70 -15.64
N PRO A 163 -4.69 -13.65 -15.10
CA PRO A 163 -5.91 -13.33 -14.35
C PRO A 163 -5.62 -12.48 -13.10
N GLU A 164 -4.42 -12.62 -12.53
CA GLU A 164 -3.89 -11.80 -11.43
C GLU A 164 -3.72 -10.31 -11.80
N LEU A 165 -3.52 -9.99 -13.09
CA LEU A 165 -3.46 -8.61 -13.56
C LEU A 165 -4.84 -7.96 -13.53
N ASN A 166 -5.91 -8.71 -13.79
CA ASN A 166 -7.27 -8.19 -13.69
C ASN A 166 -7.62 -7.87 -12.23
N GLU A 167 -7.20 -8.71 -11.28
CA GLU A 167 -7.38 -8.42 -9.86
C GLU A 167 -6.51 -7.27 -9.37
N ALA A 168 -5.25 -7.19 -9.83
CA ALA A 168 -4.36 -6.08 -9.50
C ALA A 168 -4.84 -4.75 -10.09
N VAL A 169 -5.25 -4.74 -11.36
CA VAL A 169 -5.84 -3.57 -12.04
C VAL A 169 -7.18 -3.21 -11.40
N ALA A 170 -8.01 -4.18 -11.01
CA ALA A 170 -9.24 -3.91 -10.25
C ALA A 170 -8.94 -3.38 -8.85
N ARG A 171 -7.87 -3.80 -8.19
CA ARG A 171 -7.40 -3.31 -6.88
C ARG A 171 -6.75 -1.91 -6.99
N VAL A 172 -6.23 -1.55 -8.15
CA VAL A 172 -5.71 -0.19 -8.42
C VAL A 172 -6.84 0.75 -8.82
N ALA A 173 -7.79 0.25 -9.62
CA ALA A 173 -9.03 0.94 -9.91
C ALA A 173 -9.87 1.16 -8.63
N ARG A 174 -9.85 0.19 -7.71
CA ARG A 174 -10.43 0.29 -6.36
C ARG A 174 -9.35 0.63 -5.34
N ARG A 175 -8.95 1.92 -5.28
CA ARG A 175 -8.09 2.53 -4.24
C ARG A 175 -7.98 1.66 -2.98
N GLU A 176 -6.78 1.16 -2.66
CA GLU A 176 -6.52 0.40 -1.43
C GLU A 176 -7.19 1.09 -0.22
N PRO A 177 -8.04 0.37 0.55
CA PRO A 177 -8.68 0.94 1.72
C PRO A 177 -7.62 1.54 2.66
N CYS A 178 -7.95 2.69 3.25
CA CYS A 178 -7.03 3.39 4.16
C CYS A 178 -6.66 2.58 5.42
N GLU A 179 -7.28 1.42 5.63
CA GLU A 179 -7.05 0.47 6.73
C GLU A 179 -5.83 -0.42 6.51
N VAL A 180 -5.46 -0.70 5.25
CA VAL A 180 -4.31 -1.56 4.91
C VAL A 180 -3.09 -0.76 4.47
N ARG A 181 -3.29 0.50 4.04
CA ARG A 181 -2.20 1.35 3.55
C ARG A 181 -1.07 1.55 4.58
N PRO A 182 0.21 1.33 4.23
CA PRO A 182 1.32 1.61 5.14
C PRO A 182 1.55 3.13 5.25
N VAL A 183 1.39 3.67 6.46
CA VAL A 183 1.65 5.10 6.78
C VAL A 183 2.67 5.18 7.91
N PRO A 184 3.85 5.78 7.71
CA PRO A 184 4.88 5.91 8.75
C PRO A 184 4.38 6.66 9.99
N VAL A 185 4.65 6.14 11.18
CA VAL A 185 4.21 6.72 12.46
C VAL A 185 4.68 8.17 12.63
N ARG A 186 5.92 8.47 12.23
CA ARG A 186 6.50 9.83 12.29
C ARG A 186 5.69 10.84 11.49
N ARG A 187 5.12 10.45 10.34
CA ARG A 187 4.27 11.32 9.52
C ARG A 187 2.98 11.68 10.25
N THR A 188 2.32 10.68 10.83
CA THR A 188 1.10 10.88 11.62
C THR A 188 1.36 11.68 12.89
N MET A 189 2.51 11.49 13.55
CA MET A 189 2.91 12.27 14.72
C MET A 189 3.20 13.72 14.38
N ASN A 190 3.85 14.01 13.25
CA ASN A 190 4.07 15.38 12.80
C ASN A 190 2.75 16.09 12.49
N ARG A 191 1.79 15.38 11.88
CA ARG A 191 0.43 15.90 11.64
C ARG A 191 -0.29 16.21 12.94
N LEU A 192 -0.25 15.27 13.90
CA LEU A 192 -0.80 15.49 15.23
C LEU A 192 -0.22 16.76 15.84
N ARG A 193 1.11 16.88 15.91
CA ARG A 193 1.79 18.04 16.50
C ARG A 193 1.51 19.36 15.79
N ALA A 194 1.18 19.32 14.50
CA ALA A 194 0.84 20.49 13.71
C ALA A 194 -0.64 20.92 13.83
N SER A 195 -1.50 20.09 14.45
CA SER A 195 -2.94 20.35 14.57
C SER A 195 -3.29 21.31 15.70
N ASP A 196 -4.39 22.04 15.55
CA ASP A 196 -4.89 22.93 16.61
C ASP A 196 -5.35 22.15 17.84
N VAL A 197 -5.86 20.94 17.64
CA VAL A 197 -6.22 20.04 18.74
C VAL A 197 -5.00 19.74 19.61
N TRP A 198 -3.83 19.44 19.02
CA TRP A 198 -2.60 19.27 19.80
C TRP A 198 -2.19 20.53 20.57
N ARG A 199 -2.33 21.71 19.97
CA ARG A 199 -2.01 22.99 20.63
C ARG A 199 -2.93 23.32 21.81
N SER A 200 -4.13 22.74 21.85
CA SER A 200 -5.14 23.02 22.88
C SER A 200 -5.06 22.15 24.15
N VAL A 201 -4.36 21.02 24.09
CA VAL A 201 -4.21 20.04 25.19
C VAL A 201 -2.86 20.05 25.96
N PRO A 202 -1.78 20.81 25.63
CA PRO A 202 -0.46 20.61 26.24
C PRO A 202 -0.43 20.76 27.77
N ALA A 203 -1.26 21.65 28.33
CA ALA A 203 -1.35 21.88 29.78
C ALA A 203 -1.83 20.66 30.58
N THR A 204 -2.35 19.63 29.90
CA THR A 204 -2.81 18.39 30.54
C THR A 204 -1.73 17.31 30.52
N LEU A 205 -0.63 17.46 29.77
CA LEU A 205 0.37 16.41 29.59
C LEU A 205 1.49 16.51 30.63
N ASP A 206 1.98 15.36 31.10
CA ASP A 206 2.93 15.29 32.23
C ASP A 206 4.38 15.65 31.89
N SER A 207 4.69 15.98 30.63
CA SER A 207 6.07 16.19 30.16
C SER A 207 6.20 17.39 29.24
N GLU A 208 7.33 18.11 29.33
CA GLU A 208 7.68 19.21 28.42
C GLU A 208 7.85 18.72 26.96
N LYS A 209 8.27 17.46 26.79
CA LYS A 209 8.31 16.75 25.50
C LYS A 209 7.52 15.43 25.59
N PRO A 210 6.18 15.48 25.50
CA PRO A 210 5.34 14.30 25.65
C PRO A 210 5.63 13.27 24.54
N GLN A 211 5.83 12.02 24.95
CA GLN A 211 5.92 10.87 24.06
C GLN A 211 4.67 9.99 24.24
N PRO A 212 4.16 9.39 23.15
CA PRO A 212 3.00 8.51 23.28
C PRO A 212 3.40 7.25 24.04
N VAL A 213 2.60 6.90 25.04
CA VAL A 213 2.73 5.68 25.82
C VAL A 213 2.29 4.47 25.01
N ASP A 214 1.30 4.65 24.13
CA ASP A 214 0.83 3.63 23.21
C ASP A 214 0.38 4.22 21.87
N VAL A 215 0.55 3.44 20.81
CA VAL A 215 0.19 3.81 19.44
C VAL A 215 -0.44 2.62 18.75
N TRP A 216 -1.72 2.74 18.38
CA TRP A 216 -2.45 1.69 17.67
C TRP A 216 -3.23 2.26 16.50
N ARG A 217 -3.84 1.36 15.74
CA ARG A 217 -4.64 1.70 14.55
C ARG A 217 -6.01 1.06 14.67
N ASN A 218 -7.04 1.81 14.30
CA ASN A 218 -8.41 1.31 14.21
C ASN A 218 -9.01 1.81 12.90
N GLY A 219 -9.18 0.90 11.94
CA GLY A 219 -9.54 1.25 10.56
C GLY A 219 -8.63 2.32 9.96
N CYS A 220 -9.22 3.43 9.54
CA CYS A 220 -8.52 4.57 8.95
C CYS A 220 -8.03 5.62 9.95
N TRP A 221 -8.05 5.31 11.25
CA TRP A 221 -7.57 6.18 12.31
C TRP A 221 -6.31 5.61 12.95
N ARG A 222 -5.35 6.49 13.24
CA ARG A 222 -4.23 6.18 14.13
C ARG A 222 -4.43 6.87 15.45
N LEU A 223 -4.36 6.10 16.52
CA LEU A 223 -4.58 6.56 17.87
C LEU A 223 -3.26 6.63 18.63
N PHE A 224 -3.11 7.69 19.42
CA PHE A 224 -1.95 7.95 20.28
C PHE A 224 -2.44 8.20 21.69
N ARG A 225 -1.98 7.41 22.67
CA ARG A 225 -2.27 7.63 24.08
C ARG A 225 -1.09 8.33 24.75
N PHE A 226 -1.39 9.37 25.52
CA PHE A 226 -0.45 10.04 26.40
C PHE A 226 -0.99 10.03 27.83
N ASP A 227 -0.07 10.06 28.78
CA ASP A 227 -0.41 10.28 30.18
C ASP A 227 -0.32 11.75 30.53
N GLY A 228 -1.15 12.15 31.49
CA GLY A 228 -1.34 13.53 31.84
C GLY A 228 -2.07 13.71 33.17
N ARG A 229 -2.19 14.97 33.58
CA ARG A 229 -2.97 15.39 34.73
C ARG A 229 -3.87 16.57 34.40
N ARG A 230 -5.12 16.50 34.86
CA ARG A 230 -6.08 17.60 34.76
C ARG A 230 -6.68 17.88 36.12
N TYR A 231 -6.55 19.12 36.60
CA TYR A 231 -6.99 19.53 37.94
C TYR A 231 -6.50 18.58 39.05
N GLY A 232 -5.23 18.17 38.97
CA GLY A 232 -4.59 17.25 39.92
C GLY A 232 -4.94 15.77 39.75
N ARG A 233 -5.92 15.42 38.92
CA ARG A 233 -6.32 14.02 38.65
C ARG A 233 -5.53 13.42 37.49
N PRO A 234 -5.09 12.15 37.58
CA PRO A 234 -4.43 11.47 36.48
C PRO A 234 -5.44 11.15 35.37
N VAL A 235 -5.06 11.44 34.13
CA VAL A 235 -5.90 11.27 32.94
C VAL A 235 -5.12 10.62 31.80
N HIS A 236 -5.80 9.88 30.95
CA HIS A 236 -5.30 9.49 29.63
C HIS A 236 -5.80 10.49 28.59
N VAL A 237 -4.89 10.98 27.75
CA VAL A 237 -5.22 11.79 26.59
C VAL A 237 -5.04 10.92 25.34
N VAL A 238 -6.12 10.62 24.65
CA VAL A 238 -6.11 9.83 23.41
C VAL A 238 -6.37 10.75 22.23
N PHE A 239 -5.40 10.87 21.33
CA PHE A 239 -5.57 11.56 20.06
C PHE A 239 -5.88 10.56 18.95
N ALA A 240 -6.82 10.88 18.08
CA ALA A 240 -7.12 10.11 16.87
C ALA A 240 -6.81 10.98 15.64
N VAL A 241 -5.97 10.47 14.75
CA VAL A 241 -5.55 11.14 13.51
C VAL A 241 -6.04 10.33 12.31
N GLU A 242 -6.78 10.98 11.42
CA GLU A 242 -7.27 10.36 10.20
C GLU A 242 -6.11 10.11 9.22
N LEU A 243 -6.09 8.91 8.62
CA LEU A 243 -5.06 8.51 7.66
C LEU A 243 -5.42 8.88 6.21
N HIS A 244 -6.68 9.26 5.96
CA HIS A 244 -7.20 9.62 4.65
C HIS A 244 -7.28 11.14 4.44
N GLY A 245 -7.42 11.57 3.18
CA GLY A 245 -7.65 12.97 2.83
C GLY A 245 -6.40 13.86 2.71
N ARG A 246 -6.59 15.02 2.08
CA ARG A 246 -5.60 16.12 2.05
C ARG A 246 -5.62 16.94 3.35
N ASP A 247 -6.77 16.99 4.01
CA ASP A 247 -6.99 17.69 5.28
C ASP A 247 -7.46 16.68 6.35
N PRO A 248 -6.52 15.95 6.98
CA PRO A 248 -6.85 14.85 7.89
C PRO A 248 -7.41 15.38 9.20
N GLN A 249 -8.56 14.86 9.63
CA GLN A 249 -9.14 15.24 10.90
C GLN A 249 -8.30 14.75 12.07
N VAL A 250 -8.16 15.61 13.09
CA VAL A 250 -7.56 15.25 14.38
C VAL A 250 -8.60 15.45 15.46
N ARG A 251 -8.78 14.43 16.29
CA ARG A 251 -9.70 14.44 17.44
C ARG A 251 -8.92 14.08 18.70
N ALA A 252 -9.41 14.51 19.86
CA ALA A 252 -8.86 14.12 21.14
C ALA A 252 -9.95 13.81 22.16
N ALA A 253 -9.70 12.85 23.02
CA ALA A 253 -10.50 12.57 24.21
C ALA A 253 -9.60 12.56 25.45
N VAL A 254 -10.04 13.22 26.51
CA VAL A 254 -9.39 13.20 27.82
C VAL A 254 -10.23 12.31 28.74
N ILE A 255 -9.64 11.26 29.29
CA ILE A 255 -10.32 10.19 30.02
C ILE A 255 -9.72 10.11 31.43
N ASP A 256 -10.56 10.12 32.47
CA ASP A 256 -10.12 9.90 33.85
C ASP A 256 -9.67 8.44 34.04
N ILE A 257 -8.47 8.22 34.57
CA ILE A 257 -7.91 6.87 34.75
C ILE A 257 -8.66 6.08 35.82
N GLY A 258 -9.18 6.77 36.86
CA GLY A 258 -9.79 6.12 38.01
C GLY A 258 -11.16 5.53 37.73
N ASN A 259 -11.93 6.11 36.81
CA ASN A 259 -13.30 5.68 36.51
C ASN A 259 -13.61 5.50 35.01
N GLY A 260 -12.66 5.81 34.12
CA GLY A 260 -12.84 5.70 32.67
C GLY A 260 -13.78 6.75 32.06
N ALA A 261 -14.18 7.79 32.80
CA ALA A 261 -15.09 8.81 32.30
C ALA A 261 -14.37 9.76 31.33
N THR A 262 -14.99 10.04 30.19
CA THR A 262 -14.52 11.08 29.26
C THR A 262 -14.81 12.46 29.86
N LEU A 263 -13.75 13.17 30.21
CA LEU A 263 -13.81 14.52 30.81
C LEU A 263 -13.92 15.62 29.75
N ALA A 264 -13.37 15.40 28.56
CA ALA A 264 -13.43 16.35 27.45
C ALA A 264 -13.22 15.66 26.11
N VAL A 265 -13.84 16.20 25.06
CA VAL A 265 -13.63 15.81 23.66
C VAL A 265 -13.27 17.08 22.87
N LEU A 266 -12.33 16.96 21.94
CA LEU A 266 -11.87 18.05 21.09
C LEU A 266 -11.83 17.61 19.63
N GLY A 267 -12.13 18.54 18.71
CA GLY A 267 -12.10 18.28 17.27
C GLY A 267 -13.32 17.52 16.74
N GLU A 268 -14.38 17.39 17.55
CA GLU A 268 -15.68 16.91 17.08
C GLU A 268 -16.42 18.06 16.39
N ILE A 269 -17.03 17.78 15.24
CA ILE A 269 -17.93 18.73 14.58
C ILE A 269 -19.17 18.78 15.48
N ALA A 270 -19.53 19.96 15.95
CA ALA A 270 -20.74 20.17 16.73
C ALA A 270 -21.95 19.65 15.92
N ASP A 271 -22.62 18.59 16.40
CA ASP A 271 -23.96 18.26 15.92
C ASP A 271 -24.86 19.49 16.15
N ASP A 272 -25.71 19.79 15.17
CA ASP A 272 -26.69 20.88 15.17
C ASP A 272 -27.40 20.93 16.54
N GLY A 273 -26.97 21.84 17.41
CA GLY A 273 -27.53 22.00 18.76
C GLY A 273 -26.52 22.07 19.91
N SER A 274 -25.23 21.81 19.69
CA SER A 274 -24.19 22.03 20.71
C SER A 274 -23.56 23.42 20.57
N THR A 275 -23.69 24.24 21.62
CA THR A 275 -23.23 25.65 21.62
C THR A 275 -21.70 25.68 21.76
N PRO A 276 -20.95 26.23 20.79
CA PRO A 276 -19.52 26.44 20.93
C PRO A 276 -19.22 27.35 22.13
N LEU A 277 -18.19 27.04 22.92
CA LEU A 277 -17.72 27.96 23.95
C LEU A 277 -17.11 29.20 23.29
N PRO A 278 -17.58 30.42 23.60
CA PRO A 278 -16.94 31.62 23.12
C PRO A 278 -15.65 31.86 23.92
N ARG A 279 -14.54 32.10 23.23
CA ARG A 279 -13.38 32.79 23.83
C ARG A 279 -13.31 34.18 23.23
N ASN A 280 -13.14 35.17 24.10
CA ASN A 280 -12.94 36.54 23.70
C ASN A 280 -11.42 36.82 23.59
N ARG A 281 -10.95 37.23 22.40
CA ARG A 281 -9.64 37.84 22.22
C ARG A 281 -9.88 39.25 21.68
N ASN A 282 -9.53 40.26 22.48
CA ASN A 282 -9.67 41.69 22.14
C ASN A 282 -11.11 42.16 21.83
N GLY A 283 -12.13 41.61 22.47
CA GLY A 283 -13.53 41.98 22.26
C GLY A 283 -14.28 41.16 21.21
N VAL A 284 -13.60 40.33 20.42
CA VAL A 284 -14.21 39.60 19.29
C VAL A 284 -14.46 38.13 19.64
N PRO A 285 -15.69 37.61 19.53
CA PRO A 285 -15.99 36.19 19.69
C PRO A 285 -15.30 35.36 18.58
N GLN A 286 -14.48 34.38 18.96
CA GLN A 286 -14.00 33.36 18.02
C GLN A 286 -14.74 32.03 18.24
N PRO A 287 -15.12 31.32 17.16
CA PRO A 287 -15.68 29.97 17.26
C PRO A 287 -14.57 29.00 17.67
N THR A 288 -14.67 28.44 18.87
CA THR A 288 -13.83 27.32 19.29
C THR A 288 -14.64 26.04 19.09
N ASN A 289 -14.14 25.07 18.30
CA ASN A 289 -14.68 23.70 18.19
C ASN A 289 -14.43 22.89 19.49
N THR A 290 -14.60 23.54 20.64
CA THR A 290 -14.57 22.93 21.97
C THR A 290 -16.01 22.76 22.40
N VAL A 291 -16.50 21.53 22.30
CA VAL A 291 -17.83 21.15 22.80
C VAL A 291 -17.64 20.57 24.20
N LEU A 292 -18.17 21.24 25.22
CA LEU A 292 -18.36 20.60 26.53
C LEU A 292 -19.69 19.83 26.47
N PRO A 293 -19.69 18.51 26.75
CA PRO A 293 -20.94 17.78 26.88
C PRO A 293 -21.75 18.38 28.04
N ARG A 294 -23.00 18.79 27.77
CA ARG A 294 -23.90 19.42 28.75
C ARG A 294 -24.31 18.47 29.90
N THR A 295 -24.04 17.18 29.74
CA THR A 295 -24.23 16.12 30.73
C THR A 295 -23.23 14.98 30.46
N PRO A 296 -22.65 14.35 31.50
CA PRO A 296 -21.84 13.16 31.31
C PRO A 296 -22.73 12.03 30.78
N ARG A 297 -22.60 11.67 29.50
CA ARG A 297 -23.22 10.45 28.96
C ARG A 297 -22.55 9.25 29.64
N ARG A 298 -23.25 8.61 30.58
CA ARG A 298 -22.91 7.25 31.03
C ARG A 298 -23.06 6.33 29.82
N PHE A 299 -21.95 5.80 29.31
CA PHE A 299 -22.01 4.63 28.44
C PHE A 299 -22.50 3.44 29.27
N PRO A 300 -23.56 2.73 28.87
CA PRO A 300 -23.90 1.46 29.49
C PRO A 300 -22.73 0.50 29.29
N GLY A 301 -22.18 0.01 30.41
CA GLY A 301 -20.98 -0.82 30.42
C GLY A 301 -21.13 -2.05 29.55
N ARG A 302 -20.33 -2.14 28.49
CA ARG A 302 -20.03 -3.43 27.87
C ARG A 302 -19.09 -4.16 28.83
N ASN A 303 -19.57 -5.23 29.46
CA ASN A 303 -18.78 -6.09 30.32
C ASN A 303 -17.52 -6.55 29.57
N ILE A 304 -16.38 -5.96 29.91
CA ILE A 304 -15.06 -6.49 29.56
C ILE A 304 -14.79 -7.61 30.57
N PRO A 305 -14.64 -8.87 30.15
CA PRO A 305 -14.35 -9.96 31.07
C PRO A 305 -13.02 -9.68 31.77
N SER A 306 -13.04 -9.66 33.10
CA SER A 306 -11.85 -9.51 33.92
C SER A 306 -10.92 -10.72 33.72
N ALA A 307 -9.67 -10.44 33.40
CA ALA A 307 -8.62 -11.46 33.35
C ALA A 307 -8.49 -12.13 34.72
N ARG A 308 -8.75 -13.44 34.74
CA ARG A 308 -8.71 -14.33 35.91
C ARG A 308 -7.27 -14.38 36.44
N ARG A 309 -7.01 -13.76 37.59
CA ARG A 309 -5.81 -14.00 38.40
C ARG A 309 -5.91 -15.39 39.00
N SER A 310 -5.17 -16.35 38.46
CA SER A 310 -4.84 -17.59 39.16
C SER A 310 -3.61 -17.33 40.03
N ARG A 311 -3.81 -17.21 41.34
CA ARG A 311 -2.75 -17.40 42.34
C ARG A 311 -3.27 -18.37 43.39
N ASP A 312 -2.67 -19.55 43.35
CA ASP A 312 -2.31 -20.47 44.42
C ASP A 312 -3.18 -20.47 45.69
N ARG A 313 -3.80 -21.62 45.93
CA ARG A 313 -4.03 -22.12 47.28
C ARG A 313 -3.82 -23.63 47.27
N ILE A 314 -2.58 -24.04 47.56
CA ILE A 314 -2.27 -25.38 48.07
C ILE A 314 -2.67 -25.36 49.54
N ALA A 315 -3.69 -26.12 49.88
CA ALA A 315 -3.88 -26.68 51.21
C ALA A 315 -4.80 -27.89 51.03
N ASP A 316 -4.22 -29.08 51.06
CA ASP A 316 -4.99 -30.28 51.34
C ASP A 316 -4.41 -30.92 52.60
N THR A 317 -5.26 -30.95 53.61
CA THR A 317 -5.07 -31.51 54.93
C THR A 317 -5.76 -32.87 54.99
N GLY A 318 -5.06 -33.86 55.56
CA GLY A 318 -5.61 -35.13 56.06
C GLY A 318 -5.50 -36.28 55.06
N SER A 319 -5.18 -37.52 55.43
CA SER A 319 -5.05 -38.19 56.73
C SER A 319 -4.43 -39.57 56.46
N GLY A 320 -3.65 -40.14 57.39
CA GLY A 320 -3.29 -41.57 57.32
C GLY A 320 -2.10 -41.97 58.20
N PRO A 321 -2.27 -42.81 59.24
CA PRO A 321 -1.26 -43.09 60.26
C PRO A 321 -0.42 -44.34 59.91
N GLY A 322 0.77 -44.47 60.50
CA GLY A 322 1.53 -45.72 60.40
C GLY A 322 2.97 -45.68 60.90
N GLN A 323 3.10 -45.67 62.24
CA GLN A 323 4.12 -46.26 63.13
C GLN A 323 5.60 -46.51 62.72
N PRO A 324 6.49 -46.55 63.73
CA PRO A 324 7.94 -46.44 63.58
C PRO A 324 8.65 -47.79 63.48
N ASN A 325 9.85 -47.76 62.91
CA ASN A 325 11.07 -48.41 63.41
C ASN A 325 12.27 -47.79 62.71
#